data_AF-A0A811U833-F1
#
_entry.id   AF-A0A811U833-F1
#
_cell.length_a   1.000
_cell.length_b   1.000
_cell.length_c   1.000
_cell.angle_alpha   90.00
_cell.angle_beta   90.00
_cell.angle_gamma   90.00
#
_symmetry.space_group_name_H-M   'P 1'
#
loop_
_entity.id
_entity.type
_entity.pdbx_description
1 polymer ?
#
loop_
_entity_poly.entity_id
_entity_poly.type
_entity_poly.pdbx_seq_one_letter_code
_entity_poly.pdbx_strand_id
1 'polypeptide(L)'
;MWHFKNLIFMILIALFGGISGQTETFIKGMGNEKREFYKNLLMKLDAEETFESCLIYGDMRRNLHLEVFLKIIVEDMQKPMLLHSVAPSYEVVKRFNRNILTIALVVNVDTELAILAETLNLMLQKRVLLICGEEQAAREREAYLTRLFRLCETKKMLNVVMIFSDFSSTKTFHSYTIFPTFHSERKSYATADVVVFPRRMSDLHGYGIRTMPDQLFPYSYADNIDGRVKVAGLMPVILGTFAASINATLTYPMPVIVGETHQQAGFDEMIKRNELDIPAARMEIFDTFDEATQPYAIGDLCIITPTQRYHSFIKFSLIYMDPTYLMVELVCVMIIHTLLHFIRRLQFFRVGKVFHYNLLTSYTEPNYMSNHLAVVHTARLPRLISLRILTFLTLIWSLCILTQFTVNLNSFITKPVLVASPKTWQDFNENGYKILLSIPSYKYISTYCGELCEDMEDAVEYDTFEEMNFMEYSFAGR
;
A
#
# COMPACT_ATOMS: atom_id res chain seq x y z
N MET A 1 24.66 -4.25 -42.10
CA MET A 1 24.92 -3.14 -41.16
C MET A 1 25.30 -3.60 -39.74
N TRP A 2 24.89 -4.80 -39.30
CA TRP A 2 25.21 -5.34 -37.96
C TRP A 2 26.66 -5.86 -37.84
N HIS A 3 27.21 -6.49 -38.89
CA HIS A 3 28.59 -6.97 -38.90
C HIS A 3 29.67 -5.87 -38.90
N PHE A 4 29.36 -4.66 -39.38
CA PHE A 4 30.33 -3.56 -39.43
C PHE A 4 30.53 -2.90 -38.05
N LYS A 5 29.48 -2.86 -37.22
CA LYS A 5 29.55 -2.35 -35.84
C LYS A 5 30.36 -3.28 -34.92
N ASN A 6 30.22 -4.59 -35.08
CA ASN A 6 31.00 -5.55 -34.30
C ASN A 6 32.49 -5.59 -34.70
N LEU A 7 32.80 -5.32 -35.98
CA LEU A 7 34.18 -5.18 -36.44
C LEU A 7 34.85 -3.93 -35.86
N ILE A 8 34.14 -2.80 -35.81
CA ILE A 8 34.64 -1.56 -35.18
C ILE A 8 34.83 -1.75 -33.67
N PHE A 9 33.94 -2.49 -33.00
CA PHE A 9 34.06 -2.79 -31.57
C PHE A 9 35.26 -3.70 -31.26
N MET A 10 35.51 -4.72 -32.10
CA MET A 10 36.70 -5.58 -32.00
C MET A 10 38.01 -4.83 -32.31
N ILE A 11 38.00 -3.91 -33.28
CA ILE A 11 39.16 -3.07 -33.61
C ILE A 11 39.44 -2.05 -32.49
N LEU A 12 38.41 -1.53 -31.82
CA LEU A 12 38.56 -0.65 -30.64
C LEU A 12 39.13 -1.42 -29.42
N ILE A 13 38.73 -2.66 -29.21
CA ILE A 13 39.32 -3.53 -28.16
C ILE A 13 40.78 -3.87 -28.50
N ALA A 14 41.10 -4.10 -29.78
CA ALA A 14 42.47 -4.36 -30.23
C ALA A 14 43.38 -3.12 -30.18
N LEU A 15 42.83 -1.92 -30.43
CA LEU A 15 43.58 -0.65 -30.36
C LEU A 15 43.78 -0.15 -28.91
N PHE A 16 42.88 -0.50 -27.98
CA PHE A 16 43.08 -0.25 -26.54
C PHE A 16 43.86 -1.36 -25.82
N GLY A 17 44.05 -2.52 -26.45
CA GLY A 17 44.93 -3.59 -25.96
C GLY A 17 46.43 -3.25 -25.94
N GLY A 18 46.83 -2.08 -26.43
CA GLY A 18 48.21 -1.60 -26.51
C GLY A 18 48.76 -0.90 -25.24
N ILE A 19 48.00 -0.82 -24.15
CA ILE A 19 48.43 -0.16 -22.89
C ILE A 19 49.03 -1.18 -21.88
N SER A 20 49.20 -2.45 -22.26
CA SER A 20 49.78 -3.48 -21.38
C SER A 20 51.30 -3.33 -21.16
N GLY A 21 52.00 -2.56 -21.99
CA GLY A 21 53.47 -2.44 -21.91
C GLY A 21 54.01 -1.45 -20.87
N GLN A 22 53.21 -0.50 -20.40
CA GLN A 22 53.64 0.50 -19.40
C GLN A 22 53.15 0.21 -17.98
N THR A 23 52.18 -0.69 -17.80
CA THR A 23 51.69 -1.11 -16.49
C THR A 23 52.51 -2.26 -15.89
N GLU A 24 53.05 -3.17 -16.70
CA GLU A 24 53.96 -4.25 -16.21
C GLU A 24 55.28 -3.73 -15.65
N THR A 25 55.80 -2.61 -16.18
CA THR A 25 57.06 -2.01 -15.72
C THR A 25 56.89 -1.14 -14.47
N PHE A 26 55.67 -0.68 -14.16
CA PHE A 26 55.38 0.16 -12.98
C PHE A 26 55.06 -0.65 -11.70
N ILE A 27 54.61 -1.91 -11.84
CA ILE A 27 54.31 -2.82 -10.72
C ILE A 27 55.58 -3.29 -9.98
N LYS A 28 56.77 -3.21 -10.59
CA LYS A 28 58.02 -3.53 -9.89
C LYS A 28 58.34 -2.59 -8.71
N GLY A 29 57.63 -1.47 -8.56
CA GLY A 29 57.83 -0.49 -7.49
C GLY A 29 57.03 -0.71 -6.19
N MET A 30 55.94 -1.49 -6.19
CA MET A 30 55.20 -1.84 -4.97
C MET A 30 55.29 -3.33 -4.68
N GLY A 31 55.99 -3.68 -3.60
CA GLY A 31 56.30 -5.07 -3.25
C GLY A 31 55.06 -5.96 -3.12
N ASN A 32 55.22 -7.24 -3.52
CA ASN A 32 54.20 -8.30 -3.42
C ASN A 32 53.51 -8.37 -2.05
N GLU A 33 54.21 -7.98 -0.97
CA GLU A 33 53.67 -7.89 0.39
C GLU A 33 52.45 -6.96 0.51
N LYS A 34 52.44 -5.82 -0.19
CA LYS A 34 51.29 -4.89 -0.14
C LYS A 34 50.07 -5.45 -0.87
N ARG A 35 50.28 -6.13 -2.00
CA ARG A 35 49.19 -6.80 -2.74
C ARG A 35 48.56 -7.87 -1.86
N GLU A 36 49.38 -8.71 -1.22
CA GLU A 36 48.92 -9.78 -0.35
C GLU A 36 48.16 -9.23 0.87
N PHE A 37 48.62 -8.11 1.44
CA PHE A 37 47.91 -7.43 2.53
C PHE A 37 46.50 -6.98 2.13
N TYR A 38 46.34 -6.29 0.99
CA TYR A 38 45.02 -5.84 0.53
C TYR A 38 44.13 -7.00 0.09
N LYS A 39 44.72 -8.08 -0.42
CA LYS A 39 43.99 -9.32 -0.75
C LYS A 39 43.38 -9.94 0.51
N ASN A 40 44.18 -10.07 1.58
CA ASN A 40 43.71 -10.56 2.87
C ASN A 40 42.65 -9.63 3.50
N LEU A 41 42.77 -8.31 3.32
CA LEU A 41 41.71 -7.38 3.71
C LEU A 41 40.40 -7.70 2.98
N LEU A 42 40.40 -7.76 1.65
CA LEU A 42 39.19 -7.99 0.86
C LEU A 42 38.55 -9.35 1.17
N MET A 43 39.35 -10.41 1.34
CA MET A 43 38.83 -11.71 1.77
C MET A 43 38.16 -11.64 3.15
N LYS A 44 38.75 -10.91 4.10
CA LYS A 44 38.15 -10.70 5.41
C LYS A 44 36.84 -9.92 5.30
N LEU A 45 36.80 -8.86 4.49
CA LEU A 45 35.57 -8.10 4.26
C LEU A 45 34.47 -8.99 3.68
N ASP A 46 34.80 -9.89 2.77
CA ASP A 46 33.83 -10.84 2.20
C ASP A 46 33.36 -11.89 3.22
N ALA A 47 34.24 -12.30 4.14
CA ALA A 47 33.89 -13.19 5.24
C ALA A 47 33.01 -12.52 6.30
N GLU A 48 33.17 -11.21 6.55
CA GLU A 48 32.31 -10.42 7.45
C GLU A 48 30.87 -10.30 6.90
N GLU A 49 30.75 -10.01 5.61
CA GLU A 49 29.50 -9.99 4.87
C GLU A 49 29.81 -10.20 3.38
N THR A 50 29.17 -11.17 2.73
CA THR A 50 29.45 -11.48 1.32
C THR A 50 28.99 -10.33 0.43
N PHE A 51 29.87 -9.81 -0.43
CA PHE A 51 29.49 -8.85 -1.48
C PHE A 51 29.54 -9.50 -2.85
N GLU A 52 28.53 -9.25 -3.68
CA GLU A 52 28.45 -9.83 -5.03
C GLU A 52 29.14 -8.94 -6.06
N SER A 53 29.16 -7.63 -5.82
CA SER A 53 29.75 -6.65 -6.74
C SER A 53 30.49 -5.55 -6.00
N CYS A 54 31.37 -4.86 -6.70
CA CYS A 54 32.13 -3.72 -6.19
C CYS A 54 31.83 -2.44 -6.96
N LEU A 55 31.61 -1.33 -6.25
CA LEU A 55 31.61 0.00 -6.84
C LEU A 55 32.94 0.67 -6.55
N ILE A 56 33.68 1.01 -7.60
CA ILE A 56 34.91 1.80 -7.48
C ILE A 56 34.62 3.22 -7.94
N TYR A 57 34.88 4.18 -7.05
CA TYR A 57 34.66 5.61 -7.28
C TYR A 57 35.98 6.38 -7.24
N GLY A 58 36.22 7.24 -8.23
CA GLY A 58 37.33 8.19 -8.26
C GLY A 58 38.29 8.03 -9.43
N ASP A 59 39.24 8.96 -9.56
CA ASP A 59 40.24 8.96 -10.64
C ASP A 59 41.33 7.90 -10.40
N MET A 60 41.21 6.79 -11.13
CA MET A 60 42.10 5.63 -11.06
C MET A 60 43.57 5.96 -11.32
N ARG A 61 43.87 7.05 -12.03
CA ARG A 61 45.24 7.45 -12.37
C ARG A 61 45.99 8.11 -11.22
N ARG A 62 45.27 8.53 -10.16
CA ARG A 62 45.84 9.33 -9.07
C ARG A 62 46.27 8.53 -7.86
N ASN A 63 45.83 7.28 -7.71
CA ASN A 63 46.11 6.53 -6.49
C ASN A 63 46.45 5.05 -6.76
N LEU A 64 47.67 4.69 -6.36
CA LEU A 64 48.24 3.35 -6.51
C LEU A 64 47.49 2.28 -5.69
N HIS A 65 46.84 2.65 -4.58
CA HIS A 65 46.05 1.71 -3.78
C HIS A 65 44.77 1.29 -4.51
N LEU A 66 44.10 2.23 -5.19
CA LEU A 66 42.87 1.96 -5.93
C LEU A 66 43.11 1.00 -7.11
N GLU A 67 44.26 1.15 -7.79
CA GLU A 67 44.68 0.24 -8.86
C GLU A 67 44.93 -1.19 -8.33
N VAL A 68 45.52 -1.33 -7.15
CA VAL A 68 45.73 -2.64 -6.51
C VAL A 68 44.41 -3.31 -6.14
N PHE A 69 43.47 -2.56 -5.56
CA PHE A 69 42.14 -3.08 -5.26
C PHE A 69 41.44 -3.58 -6.53
N LEU A 70 41.50 -2.82 -7.63
CA LEU A 70 40.92 -3.22 -8.90
C LEU A 70 41.49 -4.54 -9.40
N LYS A 71 42.83 -4.69 -9.40
CA LYS A 71 43.47 -5.94 -9.88
C LYS A 71 43.07 -7.13 -9.01
N ILE A 72 43.03 -6.98 -7.69
CA ILE A 72 42.62 -8.08 -6.79
C ILE A 72 41.15 -8.46 -7.03
N ILE A 73 40.25 -7.50 -7.17
CA ILE A 73 38.82 -7.77 -7.39
C ILE A 73 38.59 -8.51 -8.71
N VAL A 74 39.29 -8.12 -9.78
CA VAL A 74 39.14 -8.70 -11.12
C VAL A 74 39.87 -10.03 -11.26
N GLU A 75 41.15 -10.09 -10.88
CA GLU A 75 42.02 -11.26 -11.11
C GLU A 75 41.82 -12.34 -10.05
N ASP A 76 41.76 -11.94 -8.76
CA ASP A 76 41.76 -12.89 -7.64
C ASP A 76 40.35 -13.27 -7.20
N MET A 77 39.42 -12.31 -7.11
CA MET A 77 38.05 -12.56 -6.62
C MET A 77 37.02 -12.82 -7.73
N GLN A 78 37.31 -12.43 -8.97
CA GLN A 78 36.43 -12.59 -10.14
C GLN A 78 35.03 -11.98 -9.94
N LYS A 79 34.93 -10.86 -9.22
CA LYS A 79 33.64 -10.20 -8.94
C LYS A 79 33.32 -9.10 -9.95
N PRO A 80 32.05 -8.94 -10.36
CA PRO A 80 31.63 -7.84 -11.21
C PRO A 80 31.89 -6.48 -10.55
N MET A 81 32.35 -5.53 -11.35
CA MET A 81 32.79 -4.22 -10.87
C MET A 81 32.19 -3.09 -11.69
N LEU A 82 31.80 -2.03 -10.99
CA LEU A 82 31.33 -0.78 -11.56
C LEU A 82 32.39 0.29 -11.36
N LEU A 83 32.88 0.85 -12.46
CA LEU A 83 33.80 1.98 -12.43
C LEU A 83 33.02 3.26 -12.62
N HIS A 84 33.03 4.11 -11.61
CA HIS A 84 32.42 5.43 -11.67
C HIS A 84 33.49 6.52 -11.60
N SER A 85 33.73 7.15 -12.74
CA SER A 85 34.48 8.39 -12.85
C SER A 85 33.50 9.57 -12.86
N VAL A 86 33.92 10.69 -12.28
CA VAL A 86 33.16 11.91 -11.97
C VAL A 86 32.32 12.45 -13.18
N ALA A 87 31.15 11.86 -13.49
CA ALA A 87 29.98 12.39 -14.23
C ALA A 87 29.04 11.28 -14.78
N PRO A 88 27.73 11.55 -15.00
CA PRO A 88 26.75 12.12 -14.08
C PRO A 88 26.22 11.04 -13.10
N SER A 89 25.50 11.48 -12.06
CA SER A 89 24.87 10.61 -11.06
C SER A 89 23.89 9.64 -11.72
N TYR A 90 24.15 8.34 -11.58
CA TYR A 90 23.15 7.32 -11.84
C TYR A 90 22.91 6.56 -10.53
N GLU A 91 21.65 6.34 -10.20
CA GLU A 91 21.28 5.58 -9.01
C GLU A 91 21.68 4.11 -9.22
N VAL A 92 22.72 3.68 -8.51
CA VAL A 92 23.24 2.31 -8.63
C VAL A 92 22.17 1.28 -8.25
N VAL A 93 21.29 1.64 -7.31
CA VAL A 93 20.19 0.80 -6.81
C VAL A 93 19.20 0.37 -7.88
N LYS A 94 18.95 1.22 -8.88
CA LYS A 94 17.99 0.93 -9.96
C LYS A 94 18.50 -0.11 -10.95
N ARG A 95 19.80 -0.43 -10.94
CA ARG A 95 20.44 -1.27 -11.97
C ARG A 95 21.23 -2.45 -11.43
N PHE A 96 21.61 -2.44 -10.16
CA PHE A 96 22.52 -3.43 -9.59
C PHE A 96 22.03 -3.96 -8.24
N ASN A 97 22.52 -5.15 -7.86
CA ASN A 97 22.21 -5.75 -6.58
C ASN A 97 22.66 -4.85 -5.42
N ARG A 98 21.93 -4.88 -4.31
CA ARG A 98 22.20 -4.13 -3.08
C ARG A 98 23.38 -4.69 -2.27
N ASN A 99 23.94 -5.85 -2.64
CA ASN A 99 25.11 -6.47 -1.99
C ASN A 99 26.44 -5.96 -2.58
N ILE A 100 26.68 -4.65 -2.47
CA ILE A 100 27.85 -3.96 -3.01
C ILE A 100 28.85 -3.57 -1.90
N LEU A 101 30.14 -3.75 -2.17
CA LEU A 101 31.23 -3.07 -1.46
C LEU A 101 31.65 -1.83 -2.27
N THR A 102 31.60 -0.65 -1.64
CA THR A 102 32.07 0.58 -2.29
C THR A 102 33.49 0.92 -1.86
N ILE A 103 34.37 1.15 -2.82
CA ILE A 103 35.74 1.63 -2.59
C ILE A 103 35.88 2.97 -3.31
N ALA A 104 36.08 4.05 -2.56
CA ALA A 104 36.14 5.40 -3.12
C ALA A 104 37.44 6.10 -2.77
N LEU A 105 38.11 6.68 -3.77
CA LEU A 105 39.18 7.65 -3.55
C LEU A 105 38.56 9.02 -3.34
N VAL A 106 38.85 9.64 -2.19
CA VAL A 106 38.35 10.97 -1.85
C VAL A 106 39.50 11.96 -1.84
N VAL A 107 39.50 12.86 -2.82
CA VAL A 107 40.43 13.99 -2.95
C VAL A 107 39.79 15.27 -2.42
N ASN A 108 38.50 15.49 -2.70
CA ASN A 108 37.73 16.62 -2.14
C ASN A 108 36.51 16.11 -1.39
N VAL A 109 36.58 16.18 -0.06
CA VAL A 109 35.57 15.64 0.85
C VAL A 109 34.19 16.23 0.61
N ASP A 110 34.07 17.54 0.40
CA ASP A 110 32.75 18.19 0.35
C ASP A 110 31.99 17.81 -0.92
N THR A 111 32.67 17.83 -2.07
CA THR A 111 32.03 17.60 -3.37
C THR A 111 31.86 16.11 -3.67
N GLU A 112 32.90 15.31 -3.46
CA GLU A 112 32.89 13.90 -3.87
C GLU A 112 32.04 13.05 -2.94
N LEU A 113 32.02 13.36 -1.63
CA LEU A 113 31.16 12.63 -0.70
C LEU A 113 29.68 12.94 -0.93
N ALA A 114 29.35 14.17 -1.33
CA ALA A 114 27.98 14.52 -1.70
C ALA A 114 27.51 13.75 -2.94
N ILE A 115 28.34 13.68 -3.99
CA ILE A 115 28.07 12.92 -5.21
C ILE A 115 28.00 11.42 -4.90
N LEU A 116 28.90 10.91 -4.05
CA LEU A 116 28.91 9.52 -3.65
C LEU A 116 27.65 9.15 -2.86
N ALA A 117 27.21 10.00 -1.93
CA ALA A 117 25.97 9.79 -1.19
C ALA A 117 24.75 9.78 -2.12
N GLU A 118 24.70 10.64 -3.13
CA GLU A 118 23.64 10.62 -4.16
C GLU A 118 23.69 9.35 -5.02
N THR A 119 24.89 8.91 -5.40
CA THR A 119 25.11 7.67 -6.18
C THR A 119 24.69 6.42 -5.40
N LEU A 120 24.96 6.43 -4.09
CA LEU A 120 24.63 5.38 -3.13
C LEU A 120 23.27 5.59 -2.46
N ASN A 121 22.42 6.48 -2.99
CA ASN A 121 21.10 6.70 -2.41
C ASN A 121 20.38 5.36 -2.22
N LEU A 122 19.72 5.17 -1.07
CA LEU A 122 19.09 3.91 -0.63
C LEU A 122 20.04 2.74 -0.29
N MET A 123 21.36 2.89 -0.47
CA MET A 123 22.41 1.95 -0.04
C MET A 123 23.36 2.55 1.00
N LEU A 124 22.97 3.64 1.66
CA LEU A 124 23.83 4.39 2.59
C LEU A 124 24.25 3.58 3.83
N GLN A 125 23.56 2.47 4.11
CA GLN A 125 23.92 1.51 5.16
C GLN A 125 24.93 0.44 4.69
N LYS A 126 25.31 0.42 3.41
CA LYS A 126 26.27 -0.55 2.87
C LYS A 126 27.72 -0.11 3.13
N ARG A 127 28.64 -1.05 2.96
CA ARG A 127 30.04 -0.90 3.34
C ARG A 127 30.77 0.02 2.36
N VAL A 128 31.28 1.14 2.88
CA VAL A 128 32.01 2.14 2.11
C VAL A 128 33.43 2.28 2.67
N LEU A 129 34.42 1.85 1.89
CA LEU A 129 35.84 2.02 2.15
C LEU A 129 36.35 3.26 1.42
N LEU A 130 36.69 4.30 2.16
CA LEU A 130 37.26 5.53 1.65
C LEU A 130 38.79 5.49 1.74
N ILE A 131 39.45 5.92 0.67
CA ILE A 131 40.91 6.05 0.57
C ILE A 131 41.26 7.54 0.52
N CYS A 132 42.17 7.97 1.38
CA CYS A 132 42.63 9.35 1.41
C CYS A 132 43.41 9.69 0.15
N GLY A 133 42.91 10.64 -0.63
CA GLY A 133 43.61 11.22 -1.78
C GLY A 133 44.30 12.56 -1.48
N GLU A 134 44.01 13.20 -0.35
CA GLU A 134 44.52 14.53 -0.01
C GLU A 134 45.82 14.46 0.80
N GLU A 135 46.94 14.96 0.24
CA GLU A 135 48.23 14.99 0.94
C GLU A 135 48.22 15.92 2.17
N GLN A 136 47.38 16.96 2.15
CA GLN A 136 47.23 17.92 3.25
C GLN A 136 46.51 17.31 4.46
N ALA A 137 45.68 16.28 4.25
CA ALA A 137 45.04 15.52 5.32
C ALA A 137 46.04 14.78 6.22
N ALA A 138 47.29 14.60 5.77
CA ALA A 138 48.35 14.03 6.61
C ALA A 138 48.81 14.99 7.72
N ARG A 139 48.66 16.31 7.55
CA ARG A 139 49.11 17.32 8.53
C ARG A 139 48.07 17.61 9.62
N GLU A 140 46.79 17.57 9.28
CA GLU A 140 45.65 17.86 10.18
C GLU A 140 44.65 16.70 10.24
N ARG A 141 45.18 15.49 10.47
CA ARG A 141 44.43 14.22 10.33
C ARG A 141 43.13 14.17 11.14
N GLU A 142 43.15 14.62 12.39
CA GLU A 142 41.97 14.57 13.28
C GLU A 142 40.86 15.56 12.86
N ALA A 143 41.24 16.77 12.46
CA ALA A 143 40.28 17.77 11.98
C ALA A 143 39.63 17.33 10.66
N TYR A 144 40.44 16.76 9.76
CA TYR A 144 39.97 16.17 8.50
C TYR A 144 38.99 15.00 8.74
N LEU A 145 39.34 14.03 9.59
CA LEU A 145 38.47 12.89 9.91
C LEU A 145 37.17 13.33 10.57
N THR A 146 37.24 14.30 11.49
CA THR A 146 36.04 14.84 12.14
C THR A 146 35.11 15.48 11.12
N ARG A 147 35.64 16.31 10.21
CA ARG A 147 34.85 16.93 9.14
C ARG A 147 34.23 15.89 8.21
N LEU A 148 35.01 14.90 7.78
CA LEU A 148 34.57 13.83 6.89
C LEU A 148 33.43 13.02 7.52
N PHE A 149 33.60 12.53 8.76
CA PHE A 149 32.59 11.69 9.41
C PHE A 149 31.33 12.48 9.79
N ARG A 150 31.43 13.78 10.10
CA ARG A 150 30.25 14.65 10.26
C ARG A 150 29.47 14.82 8.96
N LEU A 151 30.16 14.91 7.84
CA LEU A 151 29.50 14.94 6.53
C LEU A 151 28.84 13.60 6.20
N CYS A 152 29.50 12.47 6.49
CA CYS A 152 28.90 11.13 6.38
C CYS A 152 27.65 10.97 7.25
N GLU A 153 27.69 11.46 8.50
CA GLU A 153 26.55 11.48 9.42
C GLU A 153 25.37 12.27 8.83
N THR A 154 25.63 13.48 8.33
CA THR A 154 24.61 14.33 7.70
C THR A 154 23.98 13.67 6.46
N LYS A 155 24.77 12.85 5.75
CA LYS A 155 24.33 12.07 4.58
C LYS A 155 23.84 10.66 4.94
N LYS A 156 23.66 10.32 6.22
CA LYS A 156 23.18 9.02 6.72
C LYS A 156 24.02 7.81 6.26
N MET A 157 25.32 7.99 6.00
CA MET A 157 26.25 6.95 5.55
C MET A 157 26.85 6.17 6.73
N LEU A 158 26.11 5.21 7.29
CA LEU A 158 26.43 4.63 8.60
C LEU A 158 27.68 3.74 8.64
N ASN A 159 28.02 3.11 7.52
CA ASN A 159 29.08 2.08 7.46
C ASN A 159 30.26 2.54 6.62
N VAL A 160 30.93 3.60 7.08
CA VAL A 160 32.10 4.19 6.43
C VAL A 160 33.38 3.88 7.20
N VAL A 161 34.40 3.44 6.48
CA VAL A 161 35.76 3.24 6.97
C VAL A 161 36.73 4.04 6.11
N MET A 162 37.64 4.77 6.76
CA MET A 162 38.66 5.58 6.12
C MET A 162 40.04 4.96 6.32
N ILE A 163 40.79 4.81 5.23
CA ILE A 163 42.19 4.39 5.23
C ILE A 163 43.10 5.44 4.59
N PHE A 164 44.32 5.57 5.14
CA PHE A 164 45.37 6.43 4.62
C PHE A 164 46.40 5.62 3.82
N SER A 165 47.29 6.30 3.09
CA SER A 165 48.33 5.66 2.27
C SER A 165 49.30 4.79 3.08
N ASP A 166 49.48 5.09 4.36
CA ASP A 166 50.27 4.33 5.33
C ASP A 166 49.51 3.12 5.95
N PHE A 167 48.30 2.79 5.47
CA PHE A 167 47.50 1.71 6.07
C PHE A 167 48.19 0.34 6.02
N SER A 168 48.88 0.02 4.91
CA SER A 168 49.60 -1.26 4.79
C SER A 168 50.71 -1.46 5.84
N SER A 169 51.31 -0.37 6.33
CA SER A 169 52.35 -0.42 7.36
C SER A 169 51.78 -0.24 8.77
N THR A 170 50.88 0.74 8.96
CA THR A 170 50.31 1.09 10.27
C THR A 170 49.19 0.13 10.70
N LYS A 171 48.58 -0.57 9.74
CA LYS A 171 47.40 -1.42 9.94
C LYS A 171 46.26 -0.68 10.65
N THR A 172 46.21 0.65 10.55
CA THR A 172 45.27 1.49 11.31
C THR A 172 44.20 2.06 10.38
N PHE A 173 42.93 1.86 10.71
CA PHE A 173 41.81 2.44 9.99
C PHE A 173 40.94 3.27 10.94
N HIS A 174 40.17 4.18 10.36
CA HIS A 174 39.29 5.09 11.08
C HIS A 174 37.83 4.84 10.69
N SER A 175 36.93 4.92 11.66
CA SER A 175 35.49 4.79 11.47
C SER A 175 34.77 5.74 12.43
N TYR A 176 33.44 5.72 12.46
CA TYR A 176 32.67 6.49 13.44
C TYR A 176 31.38 5.77 13.82
N THR A 177 30.87 6.02 15.02
CA THR A 177 29.52 5.62 15.44
C THR A 177 28.66 6.86 15.62
N ILE A 178 27.34 6.71 15.43
CA ILE A 178 26.34 7.74 15.71
C ILE A 178 25.40 7.36 16.85
N PHE A 179 25.40 6.08 17.24
CA PHE A 179 24.53 5.55 18.28
C PHE A 179 25.33 5.20 19.53
N PRO A 180 24.89 5.62 20.73
CA PRO A 180 23.79 6.57 20.95
C PRO A 180 24.18 8.03 20.60
N THR A 181 25.48 8.32 20.52
CA THR A 181 26.03 9.65 20.21
C THR A 181 27.20 9.55 19.24
N PHE A 182 27.47 10.64 18.51
CA PHE A 182 28.56 10.69 17.54
C PHE A 182 29.94 10.55 18.20
N HIS A 183 30.72 9.56 17.76
CA HIS A 183 32.12 9.40 18.14
C HIS A 183 32.98 8.89 16.98
N SER A 184 34.16 9.49 16.81
CA SER A 184 35.20 8.98 15.91
C SER A 184 35.93 7.80 16.56
N GLU A 185 36.20 6.77 15.78
CA GLU A 185 36.82 5.52 16.20
C GLU A 185 38.14 5.33 15.44
N ARG A 186 39.20 4.94 16.16
CA ARG A 186 40.48 4.52 15.57
C ARG A 186 40.73 3.07 15.95
N LYS A 187 40.89 2.20 14.95
CA LYS A 187 41.03 0.74 15.15
C LYS A 187 42.27 0.22 14.45
N SER A 188 42.86 -0.84 15.01
CA SER A 188 43.98 -1.55 14.40
C SER A 188 43.52 -2.88 13.82
N TYR A 189 43.75 -3.05 12.52
CA TYR A 189 43.56 -4.29 11.77
C TYR A 189 44.45 -5.43 12.29
N ALA A 190 45.53 -5.12 13.03
CA ALA A 190 46.40 -6.13 13.64
C ALA A 190 45.76 -6.85 14.85
N THR A 191 44.68 -6.30 15.40
CA THR A 191 43.97 -6.89 16.55
C THR A 191 43.21 -8.13 16.09
N ALA A 192 43.34 -9.24 16.81
CA ALA A 192 42.51 -10.42 16.59
C ALA A 192 41.02 -10.05 16.70
N ASP A 193 40.17 -10.61 15.84
CA ASP A 193 38.71 -10.44 15.81
C ASP A 193 38.17 -9.01 15.55
N VAL A 194 39.02 -8.07 15.10
CA VAL A 194 38.53 -6.74 14.74
C VAL A 194 37.57 -6.80 13.55
N VAL A 195 36.33 -6.34 13.73
CA VAL A 195 35.35 -6.18 12.65
C VAL A 195 35.57 -4.84 11.97
N VAL A 196 35.78 -4.84 10.65
CA VAL A 196 36.03 -3.61 9.88
C VAL A 196 34.73 -2.82 9.72
N PHE A 197 33.63 -3.50 9.37
CA PHE A 197 32.30 -2.89 9.24
C PHE A 197 31.31 -3.48 10.24
N PRO A 198 31.15 -2.90 11.45
CA PRO A 198 30.20 -3.41 12.43
C PRO A 198 28.75 -3.21 11.97
N ARG A 199 27.83 -4.09 12.39
CA ARG A 199 26.39 -3.98 12.10
C ARG A 199 25.73 -2.92 13.01
N ARG A 200 25.92 -1.64 12.72
CA ARG A 200 25.52 -0.53 13.61
C ARG A 200 24.00 -0.39 13.86
N MET A 201 23.17 -1.00 13.02
CA MET A 201 21.71 -0.96 13.17
C MET A 201 21.14 -2.10 14.03
N SER A 202 21.96 -3.06 14.48
CA SER A 202 21.46 -4.17 15.30
C SER A 202 21.20 -3.80 16.76
N ASP A 203 21.85 -2.74 17.25
CA ASP A 203 21.69 -2.21 18.60
C ASP A 203 21.92 -0.70 18.57
N LEU A 204 20.89 0.09 18.86
CA LEU A 204 20.95 1.55 18.86
C LEU A 204 21.22 2.14 20.25
N HIS A 205 21.45 1.31 21.28
CA HIS A 205 21.83 1.72 22.63
C HIS A 205 20.89 2.78 23.25
N GLY A 206 19.59 2.63 23.03
CA GLY A 206 18.54 3.51 23.54
C GLY A 206 18.27 4.75 22.68
N TYR A 207 18.90 4.89 21.52
CA TYR A 207 18.69 6.02 20.61
C TYR A 207 17.20 6.28 20.35
N GLY A 208 16.80 7.55 20.44
CA GLY A 208 15.43 7.98 20.19
C GLY A 208 15.14 8.13 18.71
N ILE A 209 14.50 7.13 18.11
CA ILE A 209 13.97 7.21 16.74
C ILE A 209 12.88 8.29 16.73
N ARG A 210 13.04 9.30 15.88
CA ARG A 210 12.12 10.42 15.80
C ARG A 210 10.92 10.04 14.94
N THR A 211 9.74 10.05 15.54
CA THR A 211 8.48 9.65 14.93
C THR A 211 7.38 10.68 15.19
N MET A 212 6.38 10.74 14.32
CA MET A 212 5.17 11.57 14.46
C MET A 212 3.94 10.83 13.91
N PRO A 213 2.79 10.88 14.59
CA PRO A 213 1.55 10.28 14.10
C PRO A 213 0.86 11.14 13.03
N ASP A 214 0.18 10.51 12.07
CA ASP A 214 -0.72 11.18 11.11
C ASP A 214 -2.06 11.59 11.72
N GLN A 215 -2.39 11.04 12.89
CA GLN A 215 -3.67 11.19 13.57
C GLN A 215 -4.89 10.69 12.77
N LEU A 216 -4.66 9.74 11.86
CA LEU A 216 -5.69 9.02 11.12
C LEU A 216 -6.05 7.70 11.82
N PHE A 217 -7.22 7.66 12.43
CA PHE A 217 -7.79 6.43 12.99
C PHE A 217 -8.01 5.38 11.89
N PRO A 218 -7.70 4.08 12.10
CA PRO A 218 -7.16 3.46 13.32
C PRO A 218 -5.63 3.32 13.33
N TYR A 219 -4.92 3.85 12.32
CA TYR A 219 -3.51 3.59 12.10
C TYR A 219 -2.63 4.34 13.10
N SER A 220 -2.86 5.63 13.31
CA SER A 220 -2.26 6.37 14.40
C SER A 220 -3.21 7.46 14.85
N TYR A 221 -3.36 7.66 16.16
CA TYR A 221 -4.18 8.73 16.70
C TYR A 221 -3.62 9.16 18.04
N ALA A 222 -3.82 10.44 18.36
CA ALA A 222 -3.48 10.98 19.66
C ALA A 222 -4.75 11.31 20.42
N ASP A 223 -4.77 11.01 21.71
CA ASP A 223 -5.87 11.35 22.59
C ASP A 223 -5.34 11.87 23.93
N ASN A 224 -6.13 12.69 24.61
CA ASN A 224 -5.80 13.22 25.92
C ASN A 224 -6.34 12.29 27.02
N ILE A 225 -5.46 11.48 27.58
CA ILE A 225 -5.79 10.52 28.64
C ILE A 225 -5.09 10.97 29.91
N ASP A 226 -5.87 11.30 30.95
CA ASP A 226 -5.41 11.78 32.25
C ASP A 226 -4.60 13.09 32.18
N GLY A 227 -4.96 14.00 31.27
CA GLY A 227 -4.27 15.27 31.08
C GLY A 227 -2.94 15.16 30.35
N ARG A 228 -2.64 14.00 29.74
CA ARG A 228 -1.45 13.76 28.93
C ARG A 228 -1.85 13.27 27.54
N VAL A 229 -1.20 13.83 26.52
CA VAL A 229 -1.34 13.33 25.16
C VAL A 229 -0.69 11.95 25.06
N LYS A 230 -1.47 10.94 24.71
CA LYS A 230 -1.00 9.58 24.42
C LYS A 230 -1.26 9.28 22.95
N VAL A 231 -0.25 8.72 22.29
CA VAL A 231 -0.35 8.27 20.90
C VAL A 231 -0.63 6.77 20.91
N ALA A 232 -1.65 6.36 20.16
CA ALA A 232 -2.12 4.98 20.04
C ALA A 232 -2.45 4.65 18.57
N GLY A 233 -2.81 3.40 18.31
CA GLY A 233 -3.10 2.89 16.96
C GLY A 233 -2.13 1.79 16.54
N LEU A 234 -2.33 1.28 15.33
CA LEU A 234 -1.54 0.17 14.78
C LEU A 234 -0.07 0.55 14.55
N MET A 235 0.20 1.71 13.95
CA MET A 235 1.55 2.14 13.57
C MET A 235 2.46 2.41 14.78
N PRO A 236 2.01 3.12 15.84
CA PRO A 236 2.81 3.28 17.06
C PRO A 236 3.18 1.96 17.74
N VAL A 237 2.30 0.95 17.71
CA VAL A 237 2.59 -0.38 18.26
C VAL A 237 3.63 -1.12 17.44
N ILE A 238 3.51 -1.10 16.12
CA ILE A 238 4.49 -1.71 15.20
C ILE A 238 5.86 -1.03 15.39
N LEU A 239 5.91 0.30 15.35
CA LEU A 239 7.15 1.04 15.52
C LEU A 239 7.75 0.87 16.92
N GLY A 240 6.90 0.78 17.96
CA GLY A 240 7.37 0.53 19.32
C GLY A 240 8.01 -0.85 19.46
N THR A 241 7.43 -1.86 18.82
CA THR A 241 7.99 -3.22 18.76
C THR A 241 9.28 -3.26 17.96
N PHE A 242 9.33 -2.57 16.82
CA PHE A 242 10.54 -2.43 16.01
C PHE A 242 11.66 -1.74 16.79
N ALA A 243 11.39 -0.60 17.43
CA ALA A 243 12.37 0.10 18.25
C ALA A 243 12.91 -0.78 19.37
N ALA A 244 12.04 -1.49 20.10
CA ALA A 244 12.46 -2.42 21.14
C ALA A 244 13.35 -3.56 20.62
N SER A 245 13.10 -4.06 19.40
CA SER A 245 13.87 -5.16 18.79
C SER A 245 15.32 -4.81 18.48
N ILE A 246 15.62 -3.52 18.30
CA ILE A 246 16.97 -3.00 18.02
C ILE A 246 17.50 -2.14 19.19
N ASN A 247 16.96 -2.33 20.40
CA ASN A 247 17.33 -1.58 21.61
C ASN A 247 17.30 -0.06 21.39
N ALA A 248 16.21 0.45 20.82
CA ALA A 248 15.94 1.85 20.57
C ALA A 248 14.69 2.31 21.32
N THR A 249 14.47 3.63 21.35
CA THR A 249 13.25 4.24 21.90
C THR A 249 12.54 5.07 20.84
N LEU A 250 11.25 5.33 21.01
CA LEU A 250 10.52 6.28 20.18
C LEU A 250 10.50 7.65 20.85
N THR A 251 10.75 8.69 20.07
CA THR A 251 10.71 10.09 20.52
C THR A 251 9.93 10.95 19.56
N TYR A 252 9.23 11.95 20.08
CA TYR A 252 8.52 12.93 19.27
C TYR A 252 9.38 14.18 19.16
N PRO A 253 9.85 14.56 17.96
CA PRO A 253 10.70 15.74 17.77
C PRO A 253 9.94 17.04 18.05
N MET A 254 8.60 16.99 17.97
CA MET A 254 7.68 18.10 18.21
C MET A 254 6.52 17.64 19.10
N PRO A 255 5.87 18.54 19.85
CA PRO A 255 4.71 18.19 20.65
C PRO A 255 3.56 17.73 19.75
N VAL A 256 2.95 16.60 20.10
CA VAL A 256 1.77 16.08 19.38
C VAL A 256 0.53 16.84 19.83
N ILE A 257 -0.11 17.56 18.90
CA ILE A 257 -1.32 18.36 19.14
C ILE A 257 -2.54 17.55 18.72
N VAL A 258 -3.42 17.21 19.65
CA VAL A 258 -4.61 16.37 19.37
C VAL A 258 -5.50 17.03 18.31
N GLY A 259 -5.83 16.27 17.26
CA GLY A 259 -6.67 16.72 16.15
C GLY A 259 -5.91 17.36 14.99
N GLU A 260 -4.61 17.58 15.11
CA GLU A 260 -3.76 18.03 14.01
C GLU A 260 -3.32 16.84 13.16
N THR A 261 -3.88 16.73 11.95
CA THR A 261 -3.53 15.69 11.00
C THR A 261 -2.37 16.13 10.12
N HIS A 262 -1.45 15.20 9.83
CA HIS A 262 -0.33 15.44 8.93
C HIS A 262 -0.52 14.62 7.65
N GLN A 263 -0.43 15.29 6.50
CA GLN A 263 -0.44 14.63 5.20
C GLN A 263 0.93 14.04 4.86
N GLN A 264 0.94 13.04 3.97
CA GLN A 264 2.14 12.36 3.48
C GLN A 264 3.24 13.33 3.01
N ALA A 265 2.87 14.36 2.22
CA ALA A 265 3.83 15.36 1.73
C ALA A 265 4.54 16.12 2.87
N GLY A 266 3.85 16.36 3.99
CA GLY A 266 4.43 16.98 5.17
C GLY A 266 5.50 16.11 5.81
N PHE A 267 5.26 14.79 5.90
CA PHE A 267 6.27 13.86 6.41
C PHE A 267 7.48 13.77 5.50
N ASP A 268 7.28 13.74 4.17
CA ASP A 268 8.40 13.70 3.22
C ASP A 268 9.30 14.92 3.35
N GLU A 269 8.73 16.11 3.57
CA GLU A 269 9.51 17.32 3.84
C GLU A 269 10.28 17.23 5.16
N MET A 270 9.65 16.76 6.24
CA MET A 270 10.31 16.59 7.54
C MET A 270 11.46 15.59 7.48
N ILE A 271 11.30 14.49 6.72
CA ILE A 271 12.34 13.50 6.49
C ILE A 271 13.51 14.12 5.69
N LYS A 272 13.20 14.89 4.64
CA LYS A 272 14.20 15.61 3.83
C LYS A 272 14.98 16.64 4.65
N ARG A 273 14.33 17.32 5.60
CA ARG A 273 14.95 18.26 6.55
C ARG A 273 15.68 17.58 7.71
N ASN A 274 15.65 16.24 7.77
CA ASN A 274 16.22 15.45 8.86
C ASN A 274 15.63 15.80 10.24
N GLU A 275 14.35 16.17 10.29
CA GLU A 275 13.60 16.43 11.52
C GLU A 275 12.87 15.17 12.02
N LEU A 276 12.56 14.27 11.09
CA LEU A 276 11.85 13.02 11.32
C LEU A 276 12.66 11.84 10.76
N ASP A 277 12.65 10.71 11.46
CA ASP A 277 13.31 9.48 11.00
C ASP A 277 12.32 8.54 10.32
N ILE A 278 11.23 8.19 11.02
CA ILE A 278 10.20 7.26 10.54
C ILE A 278 8.83 7.78 10.98
N PRO A 279 7.89 8.09 10.07
CA PRO A 279 6.55 8.51 10.45
C PRO A 279 5.74 7.32 10.99
N ALA A 280 4.92 7.56 12.02
CA ALA A 280 3.92 6.61 12.51
C ALA A 280 2.63 6.79 11.71
N ALA A 281 2.70 6.62 10.40
CA ALA A 281 1.61 6.95 9.48
C ALA A 281 1.35 5.84 8.46
N ARG A 282 0.14 5.83 7.89
CA ARG A 282 -0.14 5.04 6.69
C ARG A 282 0.39 5.80 5.48
N MET A 283 1.45 5.26 4.87
CA MET A 283 2.02 5.78 3.62
C MET A 283 1.54 4.90 2.47
N GLU A 284 0.91 5.51 1.48
CA GLU A 284 0.45 4.79 0.28
C GLU A 284 1.57 4.84 -0.76
N ILE A 285 1.91 3.68 -1.33
CA ILE A 285 2.96 3.54 -2.35
C ILE A 285 2.26 3.14 -3.64
N PHE A 286 2.35 4.01 -4.64
CA PHE A 286 1.65 3.82 -5.91
C PHE A 286 2.60 3.39 -7.03
N ASP A 287 3.73 4.07 -7.23
CA ASP A 287 4.58 3.85 -8.41
C ASP A 287 5.89 3.10 -8.16
N THR A 288 6.62 3.41 -7.08
CA THR A 288 7.97 2.88 -6.86
C THR A 288 8.18 2.38 -5.44
N PHE A 289 8.53 1.10 -5.32
CA PHE A 289 8.92 0.46 -4.05
C PHE A 289 10.37 0.77 -3.65
N ASP A 290 11.09 1.57 -4.44
CA ASP A 290 12.54 1.74 -4.28
C ASP A 290 12.89 2.37 -2.92
N GLU A 291 12.10 3.34 -2.47
CA GLU A 291 12.32 4.09 -1.22
C GLU A 291 11.61 3.48 0.00
N ALA A 292 10.80 2.45 -0.21
CA ALA A 292 9.98 1.85 0.83
C ALA A 292 10.54 0.51 1.32
N THR A 293 10.14 0.14 2.54
CA THR A 293 10.25 -1.25 2.99
C THR A 293 9.26 -2.13 2.22
N GLN A 294 9.33 -3.44 2.43
CA GLN A 294 8.25 -4.32 1.99
C GLN A 294 6.92 -3.85 2.60
N PRO A 295 5.82 -3.89 1.82
CA PRO A 295 4.52 -3.50 2.32
C PRO A 295 4.10 -4.45 3.45
N TYR A 296 3.62 -3.88 4.56
CA TYR A 296 3.12 -4.64 5.70
C TYR A 296 1.63 -5.01 5.55
N ALA A 297 0.91 -4.34 4.65
CA ALA A 297 -0.48 -4.59 4.34
C ALA A 297 -0.75 -4.34 2.84
N ILE A 298 -1.61 -5.16 2.26
CA ILE A 298 -2.15 -4.98 0.92
C ILE A 298 -3.66 -4.81 1.09
N GLY A 299 -4.22 -3.77 0.47
CA GLY A 299 -5.65 -3.48 0.53
C GLY A 299 -6.16 -2.99 -0.81
N ASP A 300 -7.45 -3.19 -1.05
CA ASP A 300 -8.14 -2.75 -2.25
C ASP A 300 -8.89 -1.44 -1.97
N LEU A 301 -9.11 -0.65 -3.03
CA LEU A 301 -9.98 0.51 -2.94
C LEU A 301 -11.44 0.05 -2.83
N CYS A 302 -12.13 0.49 -1.79
CA CYS A 302 -13.53 0.16 -1.55
C CYS A 302 -14.38 1.42 -1.50
N ILE A 303 -15.49 1.44 -2.24
CA ILE A 303 -16.49 2.49 -2.15
C ILE A 303 -17.47 2.13 -1.04
N ILE A 304 -17.60 3.02 -0.06
CA ILE A 304 -18.56 2.86 1.02
C ILE A 304 -19.89 3.48 0.56
N THR A 305 -20.97 2.70 0.62
CA THR A 305 -22.32 3.18 0.30
C THR A 305 -23.22 3.09 1.53
N PRO A 306 -24.14 4.05 1.74
CA PRO A 306 -25.08 3.99 2.83
C PRO A 306 -26.05 2.82 2.62
N THR A 307 -26.29 2.03 3.67
CA THR A 307 -27.27 0.95 3.61
C THR A 307 -28.69 1.51 3.63
N GLN A 308 -29.37 1.51 2.47
CA GLN A 308 -30.76 1.93 2.37
C GLN A 308 -31.72 0.74 2.52
N ARG A 309 -32.87 0.96 3.17
CA ARG A 309 -33.91 -0.04 3.39
C ARG A 309 -35.26 0.48 2.91
N TYR A 310 -36.06 -0.37 2.30
CA TYR A 310 -37.43 0.01 1.93
C TYR A 310 -38.33 0.00 3.17
N HIS A 311 -38.88 1.16 3.53
CA HIS A 311 -39.81 1.28 4.66
C HIS A 311 -41.26 1.54 4.24
N SER A 312 -41.52 1.78 2.96
CA SER A 312 -42.87 2.14 2.47
C SER A 312 -43.72 0.92 2.13
N PHE A 313 -44.99 0.95 2.55
CA PHE A 313 -46.00 -0.04 2.19
C PHE A 313 -46.24 -0.15 0.68
N ILE A 314 -46.05 0.94 -0.07
CA ILE A 314 -46.17 0.93 -1.54
C ILE A 314 -45.10 0.03 -2.14
N LYS A 315 -43.86 0.14 -1.65
CA LYS A 315 -42.74 -0.69 -2.11
C LYS A 315 -42.92 -2.14 -1.69
N PHE A 316 -43.42 -2.40 -0.48
CA PHE A 316 -43.82 -3.75 -0.07
C PHE A 316 -44.85 -4.34 -1.04
N SER A 317 -45.90 -3.59 -1.36
CA SER A 317 -46.94 -4.04 -2.29
C SER A 317 -46.37 -4.37 -3.67
N LEU A 318 -45.46 -3.55 -4.20
CA LEU A 318 -44.79 -3.80 -5.48
C LEU A 318 -43.88 -5.04 -5.46
N ILE A 319 -43.20 -5.29 -4.34
CA ILE A 319 -42.31 -6.45 -4.18
C ILE A 319 -43.12 -7.73 -3.96
N TYR A 320 -44.18 -7.67 -3.15
CA TYR A 320 -45.04 -8.80 -2.82
C TYR A 320 -45.91 -9.20 -4.02
N MET A 321 -46.47 -8.24 -4.75
CA MET A 321 -47.29 -8.46 -5.94
C MET A 321 -46.42 -8.57 -7.19
N ASP A 322 -45.56 -9.59 -7.24
CA ASP A 322 -44.89 -9.98 -8.48
C ASP A 322 -45.97 -10.15 -9.58
N PRO A 323 -45.79 -9.55 -10.78
CA PRO A 323 -46.69 -9.73 -11.91
C PRO A 323 -47.10 -11.19 -12.14
N THR A 324 -46.19 -12.14 -11.92
CA THR A 324 -46.48 -13.57 -12.07
C THR A 324 -47.46 -14.07 -11.01
N TYR A 325 -47.25 -13.72 -9.74
CA TYR A 325 -48.11 -14.08 -8.62
C TYR A 325 -49.52 -13.48 -8.80
N LEU A 326 -49.61 -12.20 -9.16
CA LEU A 326 -50.87 -11.51 -9.39
C LEU A 326 -51.67 -12.14 -10.55
N MET A 327 -50.99 -12.53 -11.63
CA MET A 327 -51.64 -13.21 -12.76
C MET A 327 -52.18 -14.60 -12.37
N VAL A 328 -51.41 -15.37 -11.60
CA VAL A 328 -51.85 -16.69 -11.10
C VAL A 328 -53.07 -16.53 -10.18
N GLU A 329 -53.03 -15.57 -9.26
CA GLU A 329 -54.14 -15.29 -8.34
C GLU A 329 -55.41 -14.90 -9.12
N LEU A 330 -55.30 -13.98 -10.08
CA LEU A 330 -56.42 -13.59 -10.95
C LEU A 330 -57.00 -14.79 -11.71
N VAL A 331 -56.16 -15.63 -12.31
CA VAL A 331 -56.61 -16.82 -13.05
C VAL A 331 -57.35 -17.80 -12.12
N CYS A 332 -56.81 -18.07 -10.93
CA CYS A 332 -57.46 -18.93 -9.94
C CYS A 332 -58.84 -18.37 -9.53
N VAL A 333 -58.93 -17.07 -9.26
CA VAL A 333 -60.18 -16.39 -8.93
C VAL A 333 -61.18 -16.53 -10.08
N MET A 334 -60.76 -16.30 -11.33
CA MET A 334 -61.62 -16.44 -12.52
C MET A 334 -62.15 -17.87 -12.68
N ILE A 335 -61.32 -18.90 -12.48
CA ILE A 335 -61.72 -20.32 -12.55
C ILE A 335 -62.75 -20.65 -11.47
N ILE A 336 -62.53 -20.20 -10.24
CA ILE A 336 -63.44 -20.45 -9.13
C ILE A 336 -64.81 -19.80 -9.38
N HIS A 337 -64.83 -18.55 -9.85
CA HIS A 337 -66.08 -17.83 -10.15
C HIS A 337 -66.86 -18.44 -11.31
N THR A 338 -66.16 -18.83 -12.38
CA THR A 338 -66.81 -19.51 -13.50
C THR A 338 -67.43 -20.83 -13.07
N LEU A 339 -66.71 -21.63 -12.26
CA LEU A 339 -67.22 -22.87 -11.69
C LEU A 339 -68.45 -22.64 -10.80
N LEU A 340 -68.40 -21.64 -9.90
CA LEU A 340 -69.53 -21.24 -9.07
C LEU A 340 -70.76 -20.86 -9.91
N HIS A 341 -70.56 -20.07 -10.95
CA HIS A 341 -71.61 -19.65 -11.88
C HIS A 341 -72.27 -20.85 -12.56
N PHE A 342 -71.48 -21.77 -13.12
CA PHE A 342 -71.99 -22.97 -13.80
C PHE A 342 -72.73 -23.90 -12.84
N ILE A 343 -72.20 -24.16 -11.65
CA ILE A 343 -72.88 -25.02 -10.66
C ILE A 343 -74.20 -24.39 -10.20
N ARG A 344 -74.23 -23.06 -10.00
CA ARG A 344 -75.46 -22.35 -9.61
C ARG A 344 -76.48 -22.36 -10.75
N ARG A 345 -76.07 -22.17 -12.00
CA ARG A 345 -76.93 -22.30 -13.18
C ARG A 345 -77.54 -23.71 -13.28
N LEU A 346 -76.72 -24.75 -13.07
CA LEU A 346 -77.18 -26.15 -13.05
C LEU A 346 -78.20 -26.42 -11.92
N GLN A 347 -78.02 -25.80 -10.75
CA GLN A 347 -78.99 -25.90 -9.65
C GLN A 347 -80.35 -25.33 -10.05
N PHE A 348 -80.38 -24.14 -10.66
CA PHE A 348 -81.63 -23.52 -11.11
C PHE A 348 -82.31 -24.33 -12.23
N PHE A 349 -81.52 -24.86 -13.17
CA PHE A 349 -82.02 -25.75 -14.22
C PHE A 349 -82.67 -27.01 -13.65
N ARG A 350 -82.06 -27.67 -12.66
CA ARG A 350 -82.62 -28.87 -12.01
C ARG A 350 -83.92 -28.63 -11.25
N VAL A 351 -84.13 -27.42 -10.74
CA VAL A 351 -85.35 -27.03 -9.98
C VAL A 351 -86.43 -26.44 -10.92
N GLY A 352 -86.16 -26.34 -12.22
CA GLY A 352 -87.10 -25.80 -13.21
C GLY A 352 -87.31 -24.28 -13.08
N LYS A 353 -86.35 -23.55 -12.48
CA LYS A 353 -86.41 -22.09 -12.31
C LYS A 353 -85.53 -21.37 -13.32
N VAL A 354 -85.98 -20.20 -13.77
CA VAL A 354 -85.19 -19.35 -14.68
C VAL A 354 -84.01 -18.73 -13.91
N PHE A 355 -82.82 -18.80 -14.50
CA PHE A 355 -81.59 -18.24 -13.95
C PHE A 355 -81.29 -16.89 -14.61
N HIS A 356 -81.42 -15.80 -13.85
CA HIS A 356 -81.27 -14.42 -14.36
C HIS A 356 -79.91 -13.79 -14.06
N TYR A 357 -79.00 -14.52 -13.41
CA TYR A 357 -77.69 -13.99 -13.01
C TYR A 357 -76.68 -14.18 -14.13
N ASN A 358 -75.98 -13.12 -14.51
CA ASN A 358 -74.86 -13.17 -15.45
C ASN A 358 -73.56 -13.56 -14.72
N LEU A 359 -72.52 -13.95 -15.46
CA LEU A 359 -71.22 -14.32 -14.88
C LEU A 359 -70.67 -13.22 -13.98
N LEU A 360 -70.79 -11.95 -14.40
CA LEU A 360 -70.34 -10.79 -13.61
C LEU A 360 -71.09 -10.67 -12.28
N THR A 361 -72.38 -10.99 -12.24
CA THR A 361 -73.17 -10.97 -10.99
C THR A 361 -72.81 -12.10 -10.02
N SER A 362 -71.98 -13.06 -10.47
CA SER A 362 -71.45 -14.10 -9.59
C SER A 362 -70.27 -13.59 -8.75
N TYR A 363 -69.57 -12.54 -9.21
CA TYR A 363 -68.52 -11.85 -8.44
C TYR A 363 -69.07 -11.08 -7.23
N THR A 364 -70.31 -10.60 -7.34
CA THR A 364 -70.98 -9.82 -6.30
C THR A 364 -71.83 -10.69 -5.38
N GLU A 365 -71.71 -12.02 -5.44
CA GLU A 365 -72.47 -12.89 -4.55
C GLU A 365 -72.01 -12.72 -3.09
N PRO A 366 -72.91 -12.45 -2.13
CA PRO A 366 -72.49 -12.10 -0.77
C PRO A 366 -71.69 -13.19 -0.05
N ASN A 367 -71.99 -14.47 -0.32
CA ASN A 367 -71.25 -15.59 0.25
C ASN A 367 -69.79 -15.63 -0.24
N TYR A 368 -69.57 -15.24 -1.50
CA TYR A 368 -68.24 -15.26 -2.08
C TYR A 368 -67.44 -14.02 -1.69
N MET A 369 -68.05 -12.83 -1.72
CA MET A 369 -67.40 -11.60 -1.24
C MET A 369 -67.03 -11.71 0.24
N SER A 370 -67.88 -12.34 1.06
CA SER A 370 -67.58 -12.61 2.47
C SER A 370 -66.35 -13.52 2.62
N ASN A 371 -66.24 -14.58 1.82
CA ASN A 371 -65.12 -15.53 1.91
C ASN A 371 -63.79 -14.98 1.36
N HIS A 372 -63.81 -14.22 0.25
CA HIS A 372 -62.59 -13.74 -0.42
C HIS A 372 -62.09 -12.39 0.10
N LEU A 373 -63.00 -11.48 0.45
CA LEU A 373 -62.65 -10.12 0.89
C LEU A 373 -62.81 -9.95 2.41
N ALA A 374 -63.09 -11.05 3.13
CA ALA A 374 -63.38 -11.04 4.56
C ALA A 374 -64.48 -10.03 4.96
N VAL A 375 -65.41 -9.72 4.04
CA VAL A 375 -66.49 -8.78 4.29
C VAL A 375 -67.48 -9.43 5.25
N VAL A 376 -67.73 -8.79 6.39
CA VAL A 376 -68.65 -9.29 7.40
C VAL A 376 -70.07 -9.30 6.83
N HIS A 377 -70.50 -10.48 6.38
CA HIS A 377 -71.86 -10.73 5.90
C HIS A 377 -72.36 -12.08 6.43
N THR A 378 -73.66 -12.17 6.70
CA THR A 378 -74.30 -13.43 7.13
C THR A 378 -74.26 -14.44 5.99
N ALA A 379 -73.25 -15.32 6.00
CA ALA A 379 -73.10 -16.36 5.00
C ALA A 379 -74.29 -17.33 5.07
N ARG A 380 -75.03 -17.48 3.97
CA ARG A 380 -76.10 -18.46 3.83
C ARG A 380 -75.55 -19.67 3.07
N LEU A 381 -75.35 -20.77 3.79
CA LEU A 381 -74.89 -22.02 3.22
C LEU A 381 -75.85 -22.49 2.11
N PRO A 382 -75.34 -22.72 0.88
CA PRO A 382 -76.16 -23.21 -0.21
C PRO A 382 -76.68 -24.61 0.12
N ARG A 383 -77.88 -24.96 -0.38
CA ARG A 383 -78.47 -26.29 -0.12
C ARG A 383 -77.75 -27.43 -0.84
N LEU A 384 -77.10 -27.13 -1.97
CA LEU A 384 -76.40 -28.12 -2.80
C LEU A 384 -75.02 -28.45 -2.20
N ILE A 385 -74.72 -29.74 -2.05
CA ILE A 385 -73.46 -30.23 -1.46
C ILE A 385 -72.24 -29.74 -2.25
N SER A 386 -72.29 -29.73 -3.59
CA SER A 386 -71.17 -29.27 -4.42
C SER A 386 -70.86 -27.78 -4.23
N LEU A 387 -71.88 -26.93 -4.06
CA LEU A 387 -71.67 -25.52 -3.73
C LEU A 387 -71.11 -25.35 -2.32
N ARG A 388 -71.53 -26.18 -1.36
CA ARG A 388 -70.95 -26.16 -0.01
C ARG A 388 -69.46 -26.49 -0.05
N ILE A 389 -69.08 -27.57 -0.73
CA ILE A 389 -67.68 -27.97 -0.88
C ILE A 389 -66.88 -26.83 -1.51
N LEU A 390 -67.38 -26.23 -2.59
CA LEU A 390 -66.70 -25.14 -3.26
C LEU A 390 -66.57 -23.90 -2.35
N THR A 391 -67.61 -23.53 -1.60
CA THR A 391 -67.52 -22.43 -0.63
C THR A 391 -66.51 -22.71 0.50
N PHE A 392 -66.41 -23.95 0.97
CA PHE A 392 -65.41 -24.34 1.96
C PHE A 392 -63.98 -24.28 1.39
N LEU A 393 -63.77 -24.76 0.16
CA LEU A 393 -62.47 -24.68 -0.51
C LEU A 393 -62.04 -23.22 -0.72
N THR A 394 -62.96 -22.33 -1.11
CA THR A 394 -62.66 -20.90 -1.26
C THR A 394 -62.29 -20.24 0.07
N LEU A 395 -62.91 -20.67 1.17
CA LEU A 395 -62.60 -20.16 2.51
C LEU A 395 -61.21 -20.62 2.98
N ILE A 396 -60.84 -21.88 2.72
CA ILE A 396 -59.49 -22.38 3.04
C ILE A 396 -58.45 -21.64 2.19
N TRP A 397 -58.72 -21.46 0.90
CA TRP A 397 -57.83 -20.76 -0.02
C TRP A 397 -57.62 -19.29 0.40
N SER A 398 -58.69 -18.56 0.72
CA SER A 398 -58.58 -17.16 1.17
C SER A 398 -57.86 -17.05 2.53
N LEU A 399 -58.07 -18.00 3.45
CA LEU A 399 -57.33 -18.05 4.71
C LEU A 399 -55.82 -18.24 4.47
N CYS A 400 -55.43 -19.13 3.56
CA CYS A 400 -54.03 -19.35 3.21
C CYS A 400 -53.38 -18.07 2.63
N ILE A 401 -54.06 -17.40 1.70
CA ILE A 401 -53.56 -16.15 1.09
C ILE A 401 -53.43 -15.04 2.13
N LEU A 402 -54.44 -14.85 2.98
CA LEU A 402 -54.40 -13.84 4.04
C LEU A 402 -53.27 -14.11 5.03
N THR A 403 -53.05 -15.38 5.37
CA THR A 403 -51.97 -15.79 6.27
C THR A 403 -50.60 -15.54 5.62
N GLN A 404 -50.43 -15.92 4.35
CA GLN A 404 -49.19 -15.67 3.60
C GLN A 404 -48.88 -14.17 3.48
N PHE A 405 -49.88 -13.35 3.16
CA PHE A 405 -49.75 -11.90 3.12
C PHE A 405 -49.32 -11.34 4.48
N THR A 406 -49.98 -11.76 5.56
CA THR A 406 -49.69 -11.30 6.92
C THR A 406 -48.28 -11.70 7.37
N VAL A 407 -47.85 -12.94 7.08
CA VAL A 407 -46.48 -13.41 7.39
C VAL A 407 -45.44 -12.62 6.62
N ASN A 408 -45.64 -12.39 5.32
CA ASN A 408 -44.70 -11.63 4.50
C ASN A 408 -44.65 -10.14 4.89
N LEU A 409 -45.79 -9.54 5.25
CA LEU A 409 -45.85 -8.17 5.77
C LEU A 409 -45.11 -8.05 7.11
N ASN A 410 -45.34 -8.98 8.04
CA ASN A 410 -44.63 -8.99 9.33
C ASN A 410 -43.11 -9.21 9.15
N SER A 411 -42.71 -10.07 8.21
CA SER A 411 -41.31 -10.26 7.83
C SER A 411 -40.70 -8.95 7.28
N PHE A 412 -41.42 -8.26 6.40
CA PHE A 412 -41.00 -6.97 5.85
C PHE A 412 -40.87 -5.88 6.92
N ILE A 413 -41.78 -5.83 7.89
CA ILE A 413 -41.73 -4.86 9.00
C ILE A 413 -40.53 -5.14 9.92
N THR A 414 -40.27 -6.41 10.24
CA THR A 414 -39.19 -6.80 11.15
C THR A 414 -37.81 -6.75 10.49
N LYS A 415 -37.72 -7.08 9.21
CA LYS A 415 -36.48 -7.07 8.43
C LYS A 415 -36.74 -6.53 7.02
N PRO A 416 -36.82 -5.20 6.87
CA PRO A 416 -37.11 -4.60 5.58
C PRO A 416 -36.05 -4.96 4.55
N VAL A 417 -36.50 -5.17 3.32
CA VAL A 417 -35.62 -5.54 2.21
C VAL A 417 -34.62 -4.41 1.96
N LEU A 418 -33.35 -4.79 1.91
CA LEU A 418 -32.27 -3.87 1.57
C LEU A 418 -32.42 -3.44 0.12
N VAL A 419 -32.21 -2.15 -0.14
CA VAL A 419 -32.04 -1.66 -1.50
C VAL A 419 -30.81 -2.35 -2.09
N ALA A 420 -30.88 -2.79 -3.34
CA ALA A 420 -29.73 -3.39 -4.00
C ALA A 420 -28.61 -2.36 -4.06
N SER A 421 -27.52 -2.62 -3.34
CA SER A 421 -26.32 -1.79 -3.43
C SER A 421 -25.63 -2.02 -4.78
N PRO A 422 -25.14 -0.95 -5.43
CA PRO A 422 -24.33 -1.08 -6.63
C PRO A 422 -23.09 -1.92 -6.33
N LYS A 423 -22.79 -2.88 -7.21
CA LYS A 423 -21.63 -3.79 -7.09
C LYS A 423 -20.54 -3.45 -8.08
N THR A 424 -20.89 -2.82 -9.20
CA THR A 424 -19.98 -2.44 -10.27
C THR A 424 -20.02 -0.93 -10.51
N TRP A 425 -18.97 -0.37 -11.12
CA TRP A 425 -18.95 1.05 -11.54
C TRP A 425 -20.09 1.40 -12.48
N GLN A 426 -20.47 0.47 -13.36
CA GLN A 426 -21.61 0.63 -14.25
C GLN A 426 -22.93 0.78 -13.48
N ASP A 427 -23.12 0.00 -12.40
CA ASP A 427 -24.31 0.12 -11.54
C ASP A 427 -24.41 1.52 -10.90
N PHE A 428 -23.28 2.18 -10.61
CA PHE A 428 -23.29 3.53 -10.08
C PHE A 428 -23.77 4.54 -11.13
N ASN A 429 -23.29 4.42 -12.36
CA ASN A 429 -23.66 5.31 -13.46
C ASN A 429 -25.13 5.12 -13.87
N GLU A 430 -25.58 3.87 -14.06
CA GLU A 430 -26.97 3.55 -14.44
C GLU A 430 -28.01 4.05 -13.43
N ASN A 431 -27.65 4.08 -12.14
CA ASN A 431 -28.52 4.56 -11.07
C ASN A 431 -28.33 6.06 -10.76
N GLY A 432 -27.43 6.76 -11.46
CA GLY A 432 -27.16 8.19 -11.28
C GLY A 432 -26.57 8.55 -9.91
N TYR A 433 -25.80 7.63 -9.31
CA TYR A 433 -25.13 7.89 -8.03
C TYR A 433 -23.91 8.78 -8.23
N LYS A 434 -23.78 9.81 -7.39
CA LYS A 434 -22.57 10.64 -7.31
C LYS A 434 -21.57 10.01 -6.34
N ILE A 435 -20.31 9.99 -6.73
CA ILE A 435 -19.23 9.36 -5.97
C ILE A 435 -18.30 10.47 -5.47
N LEU A 436 -18.04 10.49 -4.17
CA LEU A 436 -17.09 11.41 -3.56
C LEU A 436 -15.74 10.71 -3.44
N LEU A 437 -14.69 11.31 -4.01
CA LEU A 437 -13.33 10.77 -3.98
C LEU A 437 -12.36 11.84 -3.47
N SER A 438 -11.39 11.42 -2.67
CA SER A 438 -10.28 12.31 -2.34
C SER A 438 -9.39 12.49 -3.58
N ILE A 439 -8.77 13.66 -3.73
CA ILE A 439 -7.88 13.95 -4.87
C ILE A 439 -6.77 12.87 -5.04
N PRO A 440 -6.09 12.38 -3.98
CA PRO A 440 -5.11 11.31 -4.12
C PRO A 440 -5.71 10.00 -4.65
N SER A 441 -6.89 9.62 -4.15
CA SER A 441 -7.59 8.41 -4.61
C SER A 441 -8.06 8.55 -6.05
N TYR A 442 -8.57 9.72 -6.45
CA TYR A 442 -8.98 9.98 -7.83
C TYR A 442 -7.79 9.87 -8.79
N LYS A 443 -6.65 10.48 -8.45
CA LYS A 443 -5.41 10.38 -9.24
C LYS A 443 -4.92 8.93 -9.37
N TYR A 444 -5.01 8.15 -8.29
CA TYR A 444 -4.66 6.73 -8.32
C TYR A 444 -5.56 5.96 -9.31
N ILE A 445 -6.88 6.09 -9.17
CA ILE A 445 -7.84 5.39 -10.03
C ILE A 445 -7.66 5.81 -11.48
N SER A 446 -7.55 7.11 -11.78
CA SER A 446 -7.40 7.59 -13.16
C SER A 446 -6.09 7.11 -13.80
N THR A 447 -5.02 6.97 -13.02
CA THR A 447 -3.71 6.51 -13.52
C THR A 447 -3.72 5.01 -13.86
N TYR A 448 -4.35 4.17 -13.05
CA TYR A 448 -4.27 2.70 -13.21
C TYR A 448 -5.51 2.05 -13.84
N CYS A 449 -6.69 2.66 -13.74
CA CYS A 449 -7.92 2.08 -14.30
C CYS A 449 -8.17 2.45 -15.76
N GLY A 450 -7.45 3.42 -16.35
CA GLY A 450 -7.49 3.74 -17.78
C GLY A 450 -8.92 3.98 -18.30
N GLU A 451 -9.25 3.38 -19.45
CA GLU A 451 -10.58 3.47 -20.12
C GLU A 451 -11.74 2.91 -19.27
N LEU A 452 -11.48 2.03 -18.30
CA LEU A 452 -12.52 1.40 -17.48
C LEU A 452 -13.25 2.39 -16.55
N CYS A 453 -12.66 3.59 -16.36
CA CYS A 453 -13.15 4.66 -15.51
C CYS A 453 -13.42 5.96 -16.29
N GLU A 454 -13.52 5.92 -17.62
CA GLU A 454 -13.84 7.10 -18.45
C GLU A 454 -15.17 7.76 -18.05
N ASP A 455 -16.12 6.99 -17.52
CA ASP A 455 -17.42 7.48 -17.05
C ASP A 455 -17.37 8.09 -15.61
N MET A 456 -16.19 8.33 -15.04
CA MET A 456 -16.07 8.99 -13.72
C MET A 456 -16.29 10.52 -13.76
N GLU A 457 -16.81 11.09 -14.85
CA GLU A 457 -17.07 12.52 -14.99
C GLU A 457 -18.03 13.09 -13.91
N ASP A 458 -18.83 12.24 -13.26
CA ASP A 458 -19.74 12.61 -12.17
C ASP A 458 -19.12 12.48 -10.76
N ALA A 459 -17.85 12.07 -10.65
CA ALA A 459 -17.16 12.01 -9.37
C ALA A 459 -16.80 13.42 -8.87
N VAL A 460 -17.09 13.68 -7.60
CA VAL A 460 -16.82 14.97 -6.96
C VAL A 460 -15.56 14.83 -6.11
N GLU A 461 -14.55 15.61 -6.46
CA GLU A 461 -13.26 15.61 -5.78
C GLU A 461 -13.28 16.51 -4.53
N TYR A 462 -12.56 16.09 -3.48
CA TYR A 462 -12.30 16.91 -2.30
C TYR A 462 -10.85 16.78 -1.83
N ASP A 463 -10.31 17.83 -1.20
CA ASP A 463 -8.94 17.85 -0.68
C ASP A 463 -8.92 17.71 0.86
N THR A 464 -9.88 18.35 1.54
CA THR A 464 -9.95 18.35 3.01
C THR A 464 -11.18 17.63 3.56
N PHE A 465 -11.06 17.11 4.78
CA PHE A 465 -12.18 16.51 5.49
C PHE A 465 -13.33 17.52 5.76
N GLU A 466 -12.99 18.80 5.91
CA GLU A 466 -13.98 19.88 6.07
C GLU A 466 -14.76 20.12 4.78
N GLU A 467 -14.09 20.11 3.63
CA GLU A 467 -14.72 20.16 2.31
C GLU A 467 -15.61 18.93 2.07
N MET A 468 -15.15 17.74 2.45
CA MET A 468 -15.95 16.51 2.36
C MET A 468 -17.26 16.65 3.16
N ASN A 469 -17.18 17.09 4.43
CA ASN A 469 -18.37 17.31 5.26
C ASN A 469 -19.29 18.37 4.64
N PHE A 470 -18.74 19.48 4.17
CA PHE A 470 -19.53 20.53 3.52
C PHE A 470 -20.24 20.02 2.26
N MET A 471 -19.55 19.24 1.44
CA MET A 471 -20.09 18.60 0.25
C MET A 471 -21.19 17.61 0.62
N GLU A 472 -20.99 16.76 1.63
CA GLU A 472 -21.99 15.81 2.11
C GLU A 472 -23.29 16.52 2.53
N TYR A 473 -23.19 17.63 3.27
CA TYR A 473 -24.35 18.45 3.62
C TYR A 473 -25.02 19.12 2.40
N SER A 474 -24.24 19.57 1.43
CA SER A 474 -24.74 20.19 0.19
C SER A 474 -25.46 19.20 -0.71
N PHE A 475 -24.97 17.96 -0.79
CA PHE A 475 -25.57 16.88 -1.58
C PHE A 475 -26.78 16.24 -0.89
N ALA A 476 -26.79 16.15 0.45
CA ALA A 476 -27.94 15.65 1.21
C ALA A 476 -29.15 16.61 1.20
N GLY A 477 -28.94 17.89 0.83
CA GLY A 477 -29.98 18.92 0.77
C GLY A 477 -30.72 19.06 -0.57
N ARG A 478 -30.47 18.20 -1.56
CA ARG A 478 -31.15 18.24 -2.88
C ARG A 478 -32.03 17.03 -3.14
#